data_AF-A0A6A1UHB6-F1
#
_entry.id   AF-A0A6A1UHB6-F1
#
_cell.length_a   1.000
_cell.length_b   1.000
_cell.length_c   1.000
_cell.angle_alpha   90.00
_cell.angle_beta   90.00
_cell.angle_gamma   90.00
#
_symmetry.space_group_name_H-M   'P 1'
#
loop_
_entity.id
_entity.type
_entity.pdbx_description
1 polymer ?
#
loop_
_entity_poly.entity_id
_entity_poly.type
_entity_poly.pdbx_seq_one_letter_code
_entity_poly.pdbx_strand_id
1 'polypeptide(L)'
;MGFFVSREEFNAFHSIDRELYAILVLNLWRDPIESIQVMALWLWLERLGFKNAVKKMLSLPYVLINELADEAIICLNCIHSNLISSPSENYDIPLLQGFMEKEISLQFFQENRLNGVVAVARTVNDVCIKALMDIMQRAVERNAAQSLAESQMVMSPFIHQPLVPPVIRPVGPRGDDLVQHRTSATSPDVQADSRTMFFTFSKGYPVQEWEVRDFLTRSYGNCIESLHMQEANPHEQALFARVIFHKASTMDMILCGKGKVKFTINGKHVWARKFVPKRSKSSLLPPLPPSPLPGTSYGP
;
A
#
# COMPACT_ATOMS: atom_id res chain seq x y z
N MET A 1 48.14 -21.20 -7.51
CA MET A 1 47.63 -20.43 -6.37
C MET A 1 46.30 -19.84 -6.78
N GLY A 2 45.18 -20.27 -6.18
CA GLY A 2 43.91 -19.59 -6.38
C GLY A 2 43.92 -18.31 -5.55
N PHE A 3 43.75 -17.15 -6.17
CA PHE A 3 43.54 -15.91 -5.45
C PHE A 3 42.21 -16.01 -4.70
N PHE A 4 42.27 -16.05 -3.37
CA PHE A 4 41.07 -15.93 -2.54
C PHE A 4 40.69 -14.45 -2.53
N VAL A 5 39.62 -14.09 -3.25
CA VAL A 5 39.03 -12.76 -3.18
C VAL A 5 38.29 -12.65 -1.85
N SER A 6 38.63 -11.65 -1.03
CA SER A 6 37.95 -11.38 0.23
C SER A 6 36.51 -10.92 0.00
N ARG A 7 35.66 -11.01 1.04
CA ARG A 7 34.27 -10.52 0.95
C ARG A 7 34.24 -9.01 0.72
N GLU A 8 35.15 -8.29 1.34
CA GLU A 8 35.27 -6.84 1.29
C GLU A 8 35.68 -6.37 -0.11
N GLU A 9 36.66 -7.04 -0.74
CA GLU A 9 37.05 -6.77 -2.12
C GLU A 9 35.92 -7.09 -3.10
N PHE A 10 35.22 -8.20 -2.89
CA PHE A 10 34.05 -8.56 -3.71
C PHE A 10 32.94 -7.51 -3.58
N ASN A 11 32.67 -7.03 -2.36
CA ASN A 11 31.69 -5.98 -2.11
C ASN A 11 32.11 -4.64 -2.71
N ALA A 12 33.41 -4.29 -2.65
CA ALA A 12 33.94 -3.07 -3.25
C ALA A 12 33.82 -3.09 -4.79
N PHE A 13 34.06 -4.25 -5.40
CA PHE A 13 33.85 -4.46 -6.84
C PHE A 13 32.40 -4.22 -7.24
N HIS A 14 31.45 -4.70 -6.44
CA HIS A 14 30.00 -4.52 -6.64
C HIS A 14 29.44 -3.24 -5.99
N SER A 15 30.26 -2.21 -5.76
CA SER A 15 29.84 -0.99 -5.03
C SER A 15 28.65 -0.28 -5.68
N ILE A 16 28.65 -0.13 -7.01
CA ILE A 16 27.55 0.48 -7.79
C ILE A 16 26.26 -0.35 -7.65
N ASP A 17 26.37 -1.67 -7.76
CA ASP A 17 25.22 -2.59 -7.64
C ASP A 17 24.63 -2.54 -6.22
N ARG A 18 25.50 -2.50 -5.22
CA ARG A 18 25.14 -2.38 -3.80
C ARG A 18 24.44 -1.07 -3.50
N GLU A 19 24.87 0.03 -4.10
CA GLU A 19 24.24 1.34 -3.95
C GLU A 19 22.82 1.34 -4.53
N LEU A 20 22.63 0.83 -5.74
CA LEU A 20 21.29 0.77 -6.35
C LEU A 20 20.36 -0.13 -5.53
N TYR A 21 20.83 -1.29 -5.12
CA TYR A 21 20.03 -2.18 -4.29
C TYR A 21 19.66 -1.56 -2.95
N ALA A 22 20.59 -0.85 -2.30
CA ALA A 22 20.30 -0.12 -1.07
C ALA A 22 19.22 0.93 -1.28
N ILE A 23 19.24 1.68 -2.40
CA ILE A 23 18.17 2.63 -2.73
C ILE A 23 16.83 1.91 -2.86
N LEU A 24 16.76 0.78 -3.57
CA LEU A 24 15.52 0.03 -3.75
C LEU A 24 14.92 -0.44 -2.41
N VAL A 25 15.72 -1.03 -1.53
CA VAL A 25 15.18 -1.69 -0.32
C VAL A 25 15.17 -0.80 0.91
N LEU A 26 16.13 0.11 1.06
CA LEU A 26 16.24 0.99 2.23
C LEU A 26 15.53 2.33 2.01
N ASN A 27 15.67 2.95 0.84
CA ASN A 27 15.07 4.26 0.57
C ASN A 27 13.66 4.16 -0.02
N LEU A 28 13.47 3.27 -1.01
CA LEU A 28 12.19 3.07 -1.68
C LEU A 28 11.28 2.03 -1.01
N TRP A 29 11.81 1.28 -0.03
CA TRP A 29 11.08 0.25 0.72
C TRP A 29 10.44 -0.84 -0.15
N ARG A 30 11.04 -1.15 -1.30
CA ARG A 30 10.61 -2.28 -2.12
C ARG A 30 10.90 -3.59 -1.41
N ASP A 31 10.17 -4.64 -1.79
CA ASP A 31 10.40 -5.98 -1.25
C ASP A 31 11.85 -6.41 -1.56
N PRO A 32 12.63 -6.86 -0.56
CA PRO A 32 14.03 -7.21 -0.78
C PRO A 32 14.22 -8.37 -1.76
N ILE A 33 13.32 -9.35 -1.77
CA ILE A 33 13.42 -10.53 -2.63
C ILE A 33 13.10 -10.15 -4.07
N GLU A 34 12.03 -9.39 -4.31
CA GLU A 34 11.71 -8.86 -5.64
C GLU A 34 12.81 -7.93 -6.14
N SER A 35 13.38 -7.09 -5.27
CA SER A 35 14.46 -6.18 -5.63
C SER A 35 15.74 -6.92 -6.05
N ILE A 36 16.01 -8.12 -5.50
CA ILE A 36 17.10 -8.98 -5.98
C ILE A 36 16.86 -9.43 -7.42
N GLN A 37 15.62 -9.77 -7.77
CA GLN A 37 15.27 -10.15 -9.14
C GLN A 37 15.45 -8.98 -10.11
N VAL A 38 15.02 -7.78 -9.70
CA VAL A 38 15.25 -6.54 -10.48
C VAL A 38 16.74 -6.31 -10.70
N MET A 39 17.57 -6.38 -9.66
CA MET A 39 19.03 -6.27 -9.79
C MET A 39 19.61 -7.32 -10.74
N ALA A 40 19.16 -8.57 -10.63
CA ALA A 40 19.64 -9.65 -11.49
C ALA A 40 19.26 -9.44 -12.97
N LEU A 41 18.08 -8.87 -13.25
CA LEU A 41 17.67 -8.49 -14.60
C LEU A 41 18.65 -7.46 -15.18
N TRP A 42 18.91 -6.36 -14.47
CA TRP A 42 19.80 -5.30 -14.95
C TRP A 42 21.22 -5.80 -15.19
N LEU A 43 21.78 -6.57 -14.26
CA LEU A 43 23.11 -7.16 -14.40
C LEU A 43 23.19 -8.18 -15.55
N TRP A 44 22.11 -8.92 -15.81
CA TRP A 44 22.04 -9.79 -16.97
C TRP A 44 22.01 -8.98 -18.27
N LEU A 45 21.24 -7.90 -18.34
CA LEU A 45 21.23 -7.00 -19.50
C LEU A 45 22.60 -6.39 -19.76
N GLU A 46 23.33 -5.94 -18.73
CA GLU A 46 24.69 -5.45 -18.91
C GLU A 46 25.63 -6.49 -19.55
N ARG A 47 25.47 -7.78 -19.19
CA ARG A 47 26.23 -8.88 -19.80
C ARG A 47 25.85 -9.14 -21.26
N LEU A 48 24.63 -8.81 -21.67
CA LEU A 48 24.19 -8.89 -23.07
C LEU A 48 24.73 -7.74 -23.93
N GLY A 49 25.35 -6.73 -23.32
CA GLY A 49 25.96 -5.60 -24.03
C GLY A 49 25.35 -4.25 -23.68
N PHE A 50 24.30 -4.20 -22.86
CA PHE A 50 23.65 -2.98 -22.41
C PHE A 50 24.44 -2.27 -21.30
N LYS A 51 25.58 -1.69 -21.66
CA LYS A 51 26.60 -1.25 -20.69
C LYS A 51 26.08 -0.16 -19.74
N ASN A 52 26.51 -0.27 -18.48
CA ASN A 52 26.31 0.73 -17.42
C ASN A 52 24.84 1.03 -17.09
N ALA A 53 23.92 0.09 -17.32
CA ALA A 53 22.51 0.25 -16.96
C ALA A 53 22.33 0.59 -15.47
N VAL A 54 23.03 -0.11 -14.56
CA VAL A 54 22.94 0.13 -13.11
C VAL A 54 23.45 1.52 -12.76
N LYS A 55 24.60 1.91 -13.32
CA LYS A 55 25.19 3.24 -13.11
C LYS A 55 24.31 4.36 -13.68
N LYS A 56 23.72 4.18 -14.86
CA LYS A 56 22.77 5.12 -15.45
C LYS A 56 21.54 5.28 -14.54
N MET A 57 21.06 4.19 -13.95
CA MET A 57 19.90 4.20 -13.05
C MET A 57 20.16 5.03 -11.79
N LEU A 58 21.37 4.95 -11.22
CA LEU A 58 21.77 5.78 -10.06
C LEU A 58 21.75 7.29 -10.34
N SER A 59 21.85 7.71 -11.61
CA SER A 59 21.75 9.14 -11.96
C SER A 59 20.32 9.66 -12.02
N LEU A 60 19.33 8.78 -11.88
CA LEU A 60 17.91 9.13 -11.96
C LEU A 60 17.33 9.56 -10.61
N PRO A 61 16.28 10.40 -10.61
CA PRO A 61 15.46 10.62 -9.43
C PRO A 61 14.85 9.31 -8.91
N TYR A 62 14.69 9.20 -7.59
CA TYR A 62 14.12 8.02 -6.92
C TYR A 62 12.77 7.56 -7.48
N VAL A 63 11.93 8.50 -7.92
CA VAL A 63 10.66 8.19 -8.57
C VAL A 63 10.89 7.35 -9.84
N LEU A 64 11.79 7.78 -10.73
CA LEU A 64 12.08 7.03 -11.96
C LEU A 64 12.76 5.68 -11.68
N ILE A 65 13.61 5.61 -10.66
CA ILE A 65 14.18 4.32 -10.21
C ILE A 65 13.07 3.36 -9.78
N ASN A 66 12.07 3.85 -9.05
CA ASN A 66 10.93 3.03 -8.62
C ASN A 66 10.10 2.56 -9.81
N GLU A 67 9.72 3.46 -10.72
CA GLU A 67 8.93 3.11 -11.91
C GLU A 67 9.68 2.14 -12.84
N LEU A 68 10.99 2.31 -13.02
CA LEU A 68 11.82 1.36 -13.77
C LEU A 68 11.90 0.00 -13.08
N ALA A 69 11.87 -0.05 -11.75
CA ALA A 69 11.79 -1.31 -11.02
C ALA A 69 10.42 -1.99 -11.21
N ASP A 70 9.32 -1.23 -11.30
CA ASP A 70 8.00 -1.77 -11.63
C ASP A 70 7.96 -2.36 -13.05
N GLU A 71 8.47 -1.64 -14.05
CA GLU A 71 8.57 -2.16 -15.42
C GLU A 71 9.52 -3.36 -15.53
N ALA A 72 10.61 -3.40 -14.77
CA ALA A 72 11.50 -4.55 -14.71
C ALA A 72 10.79 -5.81 -14.19
N ILE A 73 9.88 -5.68 -13.23
CA ILE A 73 9.04 -6.80 -12.77
C ILE A 73 8.11 -7.29 -13.87
N ILE A 74 7.55 -6.39 -14.69
CA ILE A 74 6.76 -6.77 -15.88
C ILE A 74 7.62 -7.61 -16.83
N CYS A 75 8.83 -7.17 -17.14
CA CYS A 75 9.77 -7.93 -17.98
C CYS A 75 10.10 -9.31 -17.39
N LEU A 76 10.39 -9.37 -16.08
CA LEU A 76 10.66 -10.64 -15.39
C LEU A 76 9.45 -11.56 -15.46
N ASN A 77 8.24 -11.06 -15.29
CA ASN A 77 7.03 -11.85 -15.41
C ASN A 77 6.86 -12.41 -16.84
N CYS A 78 7.20 -11.65 -17.87
CA CYS A 78 7.24 -12.14 -19.25
C CYS A 78 8.27 -13.26 -19.48
N ILE A 79 9.38 -13.24 -18.73
CA ILE A 79 10.39 -14.30 -18.78
C ILE A 79 9.90 -15.57 -18.07
N HIS A 80 9.20 -15.43 -16.94
CA HIS A 80 8.77 -16.57 -16.11
C HIS A 80 7.46 -17.21 -16.59
N SER A 81 6.54 -16.42 -17.12
CA SER A 81 5.21 -16.89 -17.52
C SER A 81 5.15 -17.25 -19.00
N ASN A 82 4.50 -18.38 -19.33
CA ASN A 82 4.11 -18.73 -20.71
C ASN A 82 2.89 -17.92 -21.20
N LEU A 83 2.32 -17.08 -20.34
CA LEU A 83 1.05 -16.41 -20.55
C LEU A 83 1.28 -14.96 -20.94
N ILE A 84 1.19 -14.67 -22.23
CA ILE A 84 0.41 -13.49 -22.61
C ILE A 84 -1.02 -14.00 -22.67
N SER A 85 -1.74 -13.90 -21.56
CA SER A 85 -3.19 -14.02 -21.62
C SER A 85 -3.70 -12.82 -22.41
N SER A 86 -3.98 -13.03 -23.69
CA SER A 86 -4.59 -12.10 -24.65
C SER A 86 -3.75 -10.88 -25.08
N PRO A 87 -3.78 -10.51 -26.38
CA PRO A 87 -3.17 -9.28 -26.90
C PRO A 87 -3.90 -7.99 -26.47
N SER A 88 -4.85 -8.05 -25.54
CA SER A 88 -5.65 -6.90 -25.10
C SER A 88 -5.15 -6.19 -23.84
N GLU A 89 -4.17 -6.76 -23.14
CA GLU A 89 -3.50 -6.09 -22.02
C GLU A 89 -2.17 -5.52 -22.53
N ASN A 90 -2.16 -4.23 -22.84
CA ASN A 90 -0.93 -3.48 -23.14
C ASN A 90 -0.10 -3.40 -21.86
N TYR A 91 0.66 -4.46 -21.59
CA TYR A 91 1.84 -4.37 -20.74
C TYR A 91 2.85 -3.59 -21.57
N ASP A 92 2.92 -2.28 -21.40
CA ASP A 92 3.96 -1.47 -22.03
C ASP A 92 5.09 -1.23 -21.03
N ILE A 93 6.32 -1.12 -21.55
CA ILE A 93 7.52 -0.79 -20.77
C ILE A 93 8.18 0.49 -21.30
N PRO A 94 7.43 1.61 -21.37
CA PRO A 94 7.87 2.83 -22.04
C PRO A 94 9.10 3.45 -21.37
N LEU A 95 9.25 3.34 -20.04
CA LEU A 95 10.39 3.90 -19.35
C LEU A 95 11.64 3.06 -19.59
N LEU A 96 11.54 1.73 -19.55
CA LEU A 96 12.65 0.83 -19.83
C LEU A 96 13.06 0.95 -21.29
N GLN A 97 12.11 1.05 -22.23
CA GLN A 97 12.40 1.35 -23.63
C GLN A 97 13.10 2.68 -23.80
N GLY A 98 12.61 3.75 -23.17
CA GLY A 98 13.25 5.07 -23.23
C GLY A 98 14.65 5.07 -22.60
N PHE A 99 14.81 4.37 -21.48
CA PHE A 99 16.06 4.25 -20.73
C PHE A 99 17.12 3.43 -21.48
N MET A 100 16.68 2.42 -22.23
CA MET A 100 17.51 1.52 -23.01
C MET A 100 17.61 1.92 -24.49
N GLU A 101 17.34 3.19 -24.81
CA GLU A 101 17.47 3.75 -26.17
C GLU A 101 16.68 2.95 -27.24
N LYS A 102 15.56 2.33 -26.82
CA LYS A 102 14.67 1.47 -27.61
C LYS A 102 15.29 0.15 -28.12
N GLU A 103 16.45 -0.25 -27.60
CA GLU A 103 17.06 -1.53 -27.96
C GLU A 103 16.35 -2.73 -27.32
N ILE A 104 15.56 -2.50 -26.27
CA ILE A 104 14.83 -3.53 -25.53
C ILE A 104 13.33 -3.34 -25.68
N SER A 105 12.62 -4.43 -26.01
CA SER A 105 11.17 -4.52 -26.03
C SER A 105 10.67 -5.71 -25.20
N LEU A 106 9.36 -5.81 -24.94
CA LEU A 106 8.83 -7.03 -24.32
C LEU A 106 8.97 -8.26 -25.21
N GLN A 107 8.90 -8.06 -26.53
CA GLN A 107 9.17 -9.12 -27.50
C GLN A 107 10.59 -9.69 -27.33
N PHE A 108 11.59 -8.83 -27.10
CA PHE A 108 12.96 -9.29 -26.83
C PHE A 108 13.03 -10.26 -25.64
N PHE A 109 12.32 -9.97 -24.54
CA PHE A 109 12.29 -10.84 -23.37
C PHE A 109 11.55 -12.16 -23.62
N GLN A 110 10.52 -12.13 -24.48
CA GLN A 110 9.79 -13.33 -24.90
C GLN A 110 10.62 -14.24 -25.80
N GLU A 111 11.33 -13.66 -26.77
CA GLU A 111 12.22 -14.41 -27.67
C GLU A 111 13.38 -15.05 -26.90
N ASN A 112 13.90 -14.35 -25.88
CA ASN A 112 15.03 -14.81 -25.08
C ASN A 112 14.62 -15.54 -23.79
N ARG A 113 13.35 -15.93 -23.64
CA ARG A 113 12.76 -16.42 -22.38
C ARG A 113 13.57 -17.49 -21.67
N LEU A 114 13.90 -18.59 -22.37
CA LEU A 114 14.60 -19.73 -21.77
C LEU A 114 16.00 -19.34 -21.27
N ASN A 115 16.73 -18.58 -22.09
CA ASN A 115 18.04 -18.06 -21.72
C ASN A 115 17.93 -17.05 -20.58
N GLY A 116 16.89 -16.21 -20.59
CA GLY A 116 16.60 -15.21 -19.57
C GLY A 116 16.35 -15.83 -18.20
N VAL A 117 15.47 -16.82 -18.08
CA VAL A 117 15.21 -17.51 -16.79
C VAL A 117 16.51 -18.05 -16.20
N VAL A 118 17.28 -18.78 -17.00
CA VAL A 118 18.54 -19.39 -16.55
C VAL A 118 19.58 -18.33 -16.19
N ALA A 119 19.71 -17.28 -17.00
CA ALA A 119 20.72 -16.24 -16.79
C ALA A 119 20.38 -15.36 -15.58
N VAL A 120 19.11 -14.99 -15.38
CA VAL A 120 18.66 -14.26 -14.20
C VAL A 120 18.90 -15.11 -12.94
N ALA A 121 18.48 -16.37 -12.93
CA ALA A 121 18.68 -17.26 -11.78
C ALA A 121 20.17 -17.46 -11.44
N ARG A 122 21.04 -17.61 -12.45
CA ARG A 122 22.50 -17.65 -12.24
C ARG A 122 23.02 -16.35 -11.65
N THR A 123 22.58 -15.21 -12.18
CA THR A 123 23.00 -13.88 -11.70
C THR A 123 22.58 -13.65 -10.25
N VAL A 124 21.38 -14.08 -9.86
CA VAL A 124 20.93 -14.06 -8.47
C VAL A 124 21.88 -14.83 -7.56
N ASN A 125 22.16 -16.10 -7.90
CA ASN A 125 22.95 -16.99 -7.04
C ASN A 125 24.45 -16.65 -7.01
N ASP A 126 25.01 -16.30 -8.17
CA ASP A 126 26.45 -16.10 -8.31
C ASP A 126 26.89 -14.70 -7.88
N VAL A 127 26.02 -13.71 -8.04
CA VAL A 127 26.33 -12.29 -7.78
C VAL A 127 25.42 -11.72 -6.70
N CYS A 128 24.12 -11.57 -6.95
CA CYS A 128 23.24 -10.76 -6.09
C CYS A 128 23.22 -11.25 -4.64
N ILE A 129 23.02 -12.55 -4.41
CA ILE A 129 23.00 -13.12 -3.05
C ILE A 129 24.34 -12.87 -2.35
N LYS A 130 25.47 -13.03 -3.04
CA LYS A 130 26.80 -12.84 -2.44
C LYS A 130 27.10 -11.37 -2.18
N ALA A 131 26.71 -10.49 -3.09
CA ALA A 131 27.04 -9.07 -3.07
C ALA A 131 26.07 -8.25 -2.25
N LEU A 132 24.83 -8.71 -2.00
CA LEU A 132 23.75 -7.87 -1.48
C LEU A 132 23.11 -8.40 -0.19
N MET A 133 23.51 -9.59 0.29
CA MET A 133 22.88 -10.27 1.43
C MET A 133 22.90 -9.47 2.73
N ASP A 134 23.99 -8.77 3.03
CA ASP A 134 24.08 -7.91 4.21
C ASP A 134 23.09 -6.73 4.16
N ILE A 135 22.91 -6.14 2.97
CA ILE A 135 21.94 -5.06 2.74
C ILE A 135 20.51 -5.61 2.83
N MET A 136 20.26 -6.80 2.25
CA MET A 136 18.98 -7.49 2.33
C MET A 136 18.59 -7.77 3.79
N GLN A 137 19.52 -8.33 4.56
CA GLN A 137 19.30 -8.65 5.96
C GLN A 137 18.94 -7.40 6.77
N ARG A 138 19.67 -6.30 6.58
CA ARG A 138 19.36 -5.00 7.19
C ARG A 138 17.98 -4.49 6.81
N ALA A 139 17.58 -4.64 5.54
CA ALA A 139 16.26 -4.24 5.06
C ALA A 139 15.14 -5.07 5.71
N VAL A 140 15.32 -6.39 5.77
CA VAL A 140 14.36 -7.33 6.40
C VAL A 140 14.23 -7.04 7.90
N GLU A 141 15.33 -6.89 8.61
CA GLU A 141 15.34 -6.56 10.04
C GLU A 141 14.64 -5.24 10.32
N ARG A 142 14.93 -4.20 9.53
CA ARG A 142 14.25 -2.90 9.65
C ARG A 142 12.76 -3.03 9.35
N ASN A 143 12.38 -3.78 8.31
CA ASN A 143 10.97 -4.00 7.98
C ASN A 143 10.24 -4.75 9.11
N ALA A 144 10.88 -5.74 9.72
CA ALA A 144 10.35 -6.49 10.86
C ALA A 144 10.25 -5.63 12.12
N ALA A 145 11.30 -4.88 12.46
CA ALA A 145 11.30 -3.95 13.59
C ALA A 145 10.21 -2.88 13.46
N GLN A 146 10.05 -2.34 12.24
CA GLN A 146 8.98 -1.40 11.93
C GLN A 146 7.60 -2.06 12.07
N SER A 147 7.41 -3.28 11.56
CA SER A 147 6.16 -4.04 11.72
C SER A 147 5.82 -4.33 13.18
N LEU A 148 6.83 -4.60 14.02
CA LEU A 148 6.65 -4.83 15.46
C LEU A 148 6.26 -3.54 16.19
N ALA A 149 6.95 -2.43 15.92
CA ALA A 149 6.63 -1.11 16.47
C ALA A 149 5.21 -0.66 16.04
N GLU A 150 4.84 -0.92 14.79
CA GLU A 150 3.50 -0.67 14.26
C GLU A 150 2.44 -1.52 14.96
N SER A 151 2.75 -2.79 15.28
CA SER A 151 1.83 -3.68 16.02
C SER A 151 1.62 -3.23 17.47
N GLN A 152 2.67 -2.73 18.14
CA GLN A 152 2.59 -2.20 19.51
C GLN A 152 1.79 -0.88 19.59
N MET A 153 1.90 0.00 18.58
CA MET A 153 1.12 1.24 18.52
C MET A 153 -0.39 1.03 18.32
N VAL A 154 -0.81 -0.13 17.80
CA VAL A 154 -2.23 -0.47 17.59
C VAL A 154 -2.90 -1.05 18.85
N MET A 155 -2.11 -1.41 19.87
CA MET A 155 -2.60 -1.98 21.14
C MET A 155 -2.65 -0.99 22.33
N SER A 156 -2.58 0.31 22.10
CA SER A 156 -2.77 1.29 23.19
C SER A 156 -4.27 1.61 23.36
N PRO A 157 -4.92 1.24 24.48
CA PRO A 157 -6.30 1.64 24.72
C PRO A 157 -6.29 3.12 25.08
N PHE A 158 -6.86 3.95 24.20
CA PHE A 158 -7.21 5.32 24.52
C PHE A 158 -8.17 5.32 25.73
N ILE A 159 -7.67 5.64 26.92
CA ILE A 159 -8.51 6.05 28.05
C ILE A 159 -8.99 7.47 27.74
N HIS A 160 -10.16 7.58 27.14
CA HIS A 160 -10.90 8.84 27.14
C HIS A 160 -11.68 8.96 28.45
N GLN A 161 -11.32 9.97 29.25
CA GLN A 161 -12.11 10.45 30.39
C GLN A 161 -13.47 10.98 29.90
N PRO A 162 -14.59 10.73 30.60
CA PRO A 162 -15.88 11.32 30.24
C PRO A 162 -16.01 12.74 30.82
N LEU A 163 -16.18 13.72 29.92
CA LEU A 163 -16.66 15.05 30.28
C LEU A 163 -18.21 14.99 30.42
N VAL A 164 -18.70 15.60 31.49
CA VAL A 164 -20.08 15.74 31.98
C VAL A 164 -21.14 16.07 30.90
N PRO A 165 -22.38 15.52 30.96
CA PRO A 165 -23.49 15.96 30.10
C PRO A 165 -24.30 17.12 30.73
N PRO A 166 -24.87 18.05 29.94
CA PRO A 166 -25.84 19.01 30.45
C PRO A 166 -27.27 18.44 30.45
N VAL A 167 -27.98 18.83 31.49
CA VAL A 167 -29.38 18.54 31.82
C VAL A 167 -30.34 19.20 30.84
N ILE A 168 -31.33 18.44 30.33
CA ILE A 168 -32.58 19.01 29.77
C ILE A 168 -33.77 18.22 30.34
N ARG A 169 -34.72 18.95 30.94
CA ARG A 169 -35.95 18.44 31.57
C ARG A 169 -37.05 18.15 30.54
N PRO A 170 -38.01 17.25 30.83
CA PRO A 170 -39.03 16.80 29.90
C PRO A 170 -40.32 17.63 29.98
N VAL A 171 -40.99 17.82 28.85
CA VAL A 171 -42.43 18.18 28.76
C VAL A 171 -43.04 17.29 27.67
N GLY A 172 -44.12 16.58 28.03
CA GLY A 172 -44.73 15.49 27.24
C GLY A 172 -45.79 15.93 26.20
N PRO A 173 -46.88 15.17 26.03
CA PRO A 173 -47.05 14.26 24.87
C PRO A 173 -48.36 14.47 24.08
N ARG A 174 -48.41 13.96 22.83
CA ARG A 174 -49.57 13.58 21.98
C ARG A 174 -49.03 13.40 20.55
N GLY A 175 -49.41 12.43 19.70
CA GLY A 175 -50.47 11.44 19.65
C GLY A 175 -50.81 11.22 18.16
N ASP A 176 -50.80 9.96 17.72
CA ASP A 176 -51.43 9.33 16.54
C ASP A 176 -51.07 9.66 15.05
N ASP A 177 -50.62 8.57 14.42
CA ASP A 177 -51.09 7.90 13.19
C ASP A 177 -50.79 8.37 11.75
N LEU A 178 -50.18 7.40 11.03
CA LEU A 178 -50.34 6.95 9.63
C LEU A 178 -50.70 7.99 8.54
N VAL A 179 -50.06 8.06 7.37
CA VAL A 179 -50.03 7.02 6.31
C VAL A 179 -48.88 7.29 5.32
N GLN A 180 -47.99 6.31 5.20
CA GLN A 180 -47.47 5.69 3.97
C GLN A 180 -47.48 6.48 2.64
N HIS A 181 -46.30 6.95 2.21
CA HIS A 181 -45.93 6.93 0.79
C HIS A 181 -44.53 6.34 0.63
N ARG A 182 -44.47 5.13 0.07
CA ARG A 182 -43.24 4.50 -0.42
C ARG A 182 -42.66 5.39 -1.52
N THR A 183 -41.59 6.09 -1.22
CA THR A 183 -40.55 6.41 -2.19
C THR A 183 -39.26 5.86 -1.63
N SER A 184 -38.63 4.97 -2.38
CA SER A 184 -37.31 4.40 -2.10
C SER A 184 -36.28 5.52 -2.19
N ALA A 185 -36.20 6.34 -1.14
CA ALA A 185 -35.10 7.25 -0.90
C ALA A 185 -33.99 6.44 -0.21
N THR A 186 -33.10 5.88 -1.02
CA THR A 186 -31.79 5.41 -0.56
C THR A 186 -31.13 6.59 0.14
N SER A 187 -30.94 6.50 1.45
CA SER A 187 -30.28 7.57 2.21
C SER A 187 -28.88 7.82 1.64
N PRO A 188 -28.52 9.06 1.29
CA PRO A 188 -27.19 9.38 0.74
C PRO A 188 -26.05 9.08 1.73
N ASP A 189 -26.37 8.96 3.02
CA ASP A 189 -25.44 8.72 4.12
C ASP A 189 -24.85 7.29 4.10
N VAL A 190 -25.62 6.28 3.69
CA VAL A 190 -25.16 4.87 3.66
C VAL A 190 -24.29 4.58 2.42
N GLN A 191 -24.39 5.40 1.37
CA GLN A 191 -23.68 5.20 0.11
C GLN A 191 -22.29 5.88 0.08
N ALA A 192 -22.06 6.92 0.88
CA ALA A 192 -20.73 7.52 1.06
C ALA A 192 -19.82 6.63 1.91
N ASP A 193 -20.37 6.00 2.95
CA ASP A 193 -19.62 5.17 3.90
C ASP A 193 -19.03 3.90 3.28
N SER A 194 -19.73 3.30 2.30
CA SER A 194 -19.24 2.11 1.60
C SER A 194 -18.11 2.40 0.60
N ARG A 195 -17.94 3.68 0.21
CA ARG A 195 -16.96 4.18 -0.77
C ARG A 195 -15.85 5.04 -0.17
N THR A 196 -15.72 5.01 1.16
CA THR A 196 -14.74 5.81 1.89
C THR A 196 -13.55 4.96 2.35
N MET A 197 -12.33 5.48 2.16
CA MET A 197 -11.11 4.95 2.78
C MET A 197 -10.45 5.98 3.71
N PHE A 198 -9.76 5.47 4.71
CA PHE A 198 -8.91 6.24 5.59
C PHE A 198 -7.45 6.04 5.21
N PHE A 199 -6.77 7.14 4.93
CA PHE A 199 -5.34 7.23 4.76
C PHE A 199 -4.79 7.75 6.07
N THR A 200 -3.86 7.04 6.69
CA THR A 200 -3.27 7.39 7.99
C THR A 200 -1.78 7.65 7.80
N PHE A 201 -1.29 8.68 8.46
CA PHE A 201 0.05 9.23 8.28
C PHE A 201 0.87 9.04 9.56
N SER A 202 2.15 8.74 9.40
CA SER A 202 3.07 8.63 10.54
C SER A 202 3.32 10.00 11.16
N LYS A 203 3.32 10.07 12.51
CA LYS A 203 3.69 11.29 13.23
C LYS A 203 5.14 11.70 12.89
N GLY A 204 5.33 12.97 12.55
CA GLY A 204 6.64 13.57 12.24
C GLY A 204 6.92 13.68 10.74
N TYR A 205 6.03 13.13 9.91
CA TYR A 205 6.12 13.16 8.45
C TYR A 205 4.82 13.75 7.88
N PRO A 206 4.67 15.09 7.89
CA PRO A 206 3.42 15.73 7.48
C PRO A 206 3.15 15.43 6.01
N VAL A 207 1.98 14.85 5.75
CA VAL A 207 1.47 14.57 4.40
C VAL A 207 0.44 15.64 4.06
N GLN A 208 0.58 16.27 2.89
CA GLN A 208 -0.35 17.27 2.40
C GLN A 208 -1.43 16.65 1.51
N GLU A 209 -2.58 17.30 1.41
CA GLU A 209 -3.71 16.85 0.58
C GLU A 209 -3.30 16.59 -0.88
N TRP A 210 -2.51 17.50 -1.46
CA TRP A 210 -2.10 17.38 -2.87
C TRP A 210 -1.24 16.15 -3.11
N GLU A 211 -0.44 15.70 -2.13
CA GLU A 211 0.42 14.52 -2.26
C GLU A 211 -0.44 13.26 -2.38
N VAL A 212 -1.51 13.17 -1.57
CA VAL A 212 -2.45 12.06 -1.61
C VAL A 212 -3.28 12.09 -2.88
N ARG A 213 -3.75 13.29 -3.30
CA ARG A 213 -4.52 13.47 -4.53
C ARG A 213 -3.70 13.10 -5.77
N ASP A 214 -2.47 13.58 -5.87
CA ASP A 214 -1.56 13.30 -6.99
C ASP A 214 -1.23 11.81 -7.06
N PHE A 215 -0.87 11.18 -5.94
CA PHE A 215 -0.60 9.74 -5.89
C PHE A 215 -1.78 8.90 -6.40
N LEU A 216 -2.98 9.11 -5.84
CA LEU A 216 -4.15 8.33 -6.22
C LEU A 216 -4.58 8.58 -7.68
N THR A 217 -4.44 9.82 -8.16
CA THR A 217 -4.79 10.16 -9.55
C THR A 217 -3.83 9.53 -10.54
N ARG A 218 -2.53 9.49 -10.23
CA ARG A 218 -1.53 8.84 -11.08
C ARG A 218 -1.66 7.32 -11.08
N SER A 219 -1.89 6.71 -9.92
CA SER A 219 -1.93 5.25 -9.79
C SER A 219 -3.26 4.63 -10.24
N TYR A 220 -4.39 5.32 -10.05
CA TYR A 220 -5.73 4.75 -10.24
C TYR A 220 -6.66 5.61 -11.11
N GLY A 221 -6.12 6.67 -11.74
CA GLY A 221 -6.87 7.61 -12.57
C GLY A 221 -7.77 8.55 -11.76
N ASN A 222 -8.69 9.23 -12.44
CA ASN A 222 -9.65 10.15 -11.81
C ASN A 222 -10.71 9.38 -10.99
N CYS A 223 -10.31 8.90 -9.82
CA CYS A 223 -11.10 8.01 -8.98
C CYS A 223 -11.63 8.70 -7.71
N ILE A 224 -11.17 9.91 -7.41
CA ILE A 224 -11.46 10.64 -6.17
C ILE A 224 -12.68 11.53 -6.37
N GLU A 225 -13.73 11.30 -5.60
CA GLU A 225 -14.90 12.19 -5.52
C GLU A 225 -14.64 13.35 -4.56
N SER A 226 -14.11 13.05 -3.37
CA SER A 226 -13.69 14.06 -2.41
C SER A 226 -12.58 13.56 -1.50
N LEU A 227 -11.76 14.47 -1.00
CA LEU A 227 -10.66 14.21 -0.09
C LEU A 227 -10.72 15.23 1.03
N HIS A 228 -10.76 14.77 2.27
CA HIS A 228 -10.79 15.61 3.46
C HIS A 228 -9.62 15.24 4.38
N MET A 229 -8.72 16.19 4.62
CA MET A 229 -7.67 16.03 5.64
C MET A 229 -8.29 16.15 7.04
N GLN A 230 -7.68 15.50 8.03
CA GLN A 230 -8.02 15.75 9.43
C GLN A 230 -7.86 17.24 9.75
N GLU A 231 -8.88 17.84 10.34
CA GLU A 231 -8.77 19.18 10.94
C GLU A 231 -7.81 19.10 12.14
N ALA A 232 -6.63 19.68 11.94
CA ALA A 232 -5.60 19.80 12.96
C ALA A 232 -5.38 21.28 13.27
N ASN A 233 -4.96 21.57 14.51
CA ASN A 233 -4.57 22.92 14.89
C ASN A 233 -3.42 23.42 14.00
N PRO A 234 -3.22 24.74 13.82
CA PRO A 234 -2.14 25.27 12.97
C PRO A 234 -0.72 24.80 13.32
N HIS A 235 -0.52 24.29 14.54
CA HIS A 235 0.75 23.75 15.04
C HIS A 235 0.80 22.22 15.10
N GLU A 236 -0.27 21.54 14.67
CA GLU A 236 -0.39 20.09 14.67
C GLU A 236 -0.49 19.56 13.24
N GLN A 237 0.14 18.43 12.97
CA GLN A 237 0.02 17.78 11.66
C GLN A 237 -1.28 16.98 11.57
N ALA A 238 -1.89 16.95 10.38
CA ALA A 238 -2.94 15.99 10.09
C ALA A 238 -2.38 14.56 10.19
N LEU A 239 -3.07 13.66 10.89
CA LEU A 239 -2.67 12.25 11.06
C LEU A 239 -3.46 11.31 10.17
N PHE A 240 -4.52 11.80 9.54
CA PHE A 240 -5.27 11.03 8.56
C PHE A 240 -5.95 11.91 7.52
N ALA A 241 -6.36 11.28 6.43
CA ALA A 241 -7.28 11.81 5.44
C ALA A 241 -8.39 10.81 5.16
N ARG A 242 -9.57 11.34 4.87
CA ARG A 242 -10.75 10.60 4.41
C ARG A 242 -10.87 10.82 2.91
N VAL A 243 -10.81 9.74 2.15
CA VAL A 243 -10.95 9.78 0.69
C VAL A 243 -12.23 9.06 0.32
N ILE A 244 -13.11 9.73 -0.43
CA ILE A 244 -14.32 9.16 -1.01
C ILE A 244 -14.04 8.92 -2.49
N PHE A 245 -14.23 7.68 -2.94
CA PHE A 245 -14.01 7.29 -4.34
C PHE A 245 -15.31 7.26 -5.13
N HIS A 246 -15.26 7.57 -6.43
CA HIS A 246 -16.42 7.47 -7.32
C HIS A 246 -17.01 6.06 -7.39
N LYS A 247 -16.19 5.01 -7.25
CA LYS A 247 -16.61 3.61 -7.33
C LYS A 247 -16.02 2.78 -6.20
N ALA A 248 -16.81 1.88 -5.63
CA ALA A 248 -16.35 0.92 -4.62
C ALA A 248 -15.29 -0.06 -5.17
N SER A 249 -15.39 -0.42 -6.46
CA SER A 249 -14.42 -1.30 -7.12
C SER A 249 -12.99 -0.76 -7.12
N THR A 250 -12.82 0.57 -7.09
CA THR A 250 -11.49 1.18 -6.93
C THR A 250 -10.88 0.86 -5.58
N MET A 251 -11.68 0.83 -4.51
CA MET A 251 -11.20 0.46 -3.18
C MET A 251 -10.81 -1.01 -3.14
N ASP A 252 -11.57 -1.89 -3.79
CA ASP A 252 -11.25 -3.31 -3.87
C ASP A 252 -9.94 -3.55 -4.63
N MET A 253 -9.71 -2.78 -5.71
CA MET A 253 -8.46 -2.78 -6.47
C MET A 253 -7.28 -2.26 -5.64
N ILE A 254 -7.46 -1.13 -4.94
CA ILE A 254 -6.45 -0.54 -4.03
C ILE A 254 -6.06 -1.52 -2.91
N LEU A 255 -7.05 -2.22 -2.36
CA LEU A 255 -6.86 -3.10 -1.22
C LEU A 255 -6.42 -4.52 -1.64
N CYS A 256 -6.63 -4.91 -2.89
CA CYS A 256 -6.37 -6.27 -3.41
C CYS A 256 -6.92 -7.38 -2.48
N GLY A 257 -8.12 -7.18 -1.94
CA GLY A 257 -8.74 -8.11 -0.98
C GLY A 257 -8.17 -8.08 0.45
N LYS A 258 -7.19 -7.21 0.75
CA LYS A 258 -6.62 -7.03 2.09
C LYS A 258 -7.41 -5.98 2.88
N GLY A 259 -7.43 -6.09 4.21
CA GLY A 259 -8.13 -5.08 5.05
C GLY A 259 -7.44 -3.71 5.12
N LYS A 260 -6.15 -3.66 4.76
CA LYS A 260 -5.27 -2.49 4.84
C LYS A 260 -4.12 -2.64 3.86
N VAL A 261 -3.68 -1.54 3.25
CA VAL A 261 -2.54 -1.48 2.33
C VAL A 261 -1.59 -0.34 2.72
N LYS A 262 -0.29 -0.51 2.49
CA LYS A 262 0.74 0.51 2.75
C LYS A 262 1.20 1.10 1.42
N PHE A 263 1.30 2.42 1.40
CA PHE A 263 1.83 3.21 0.31
C PHE A 263 3.05 4.00 0.77
N THR A 264 3.92 4.31 -0.18
CA THR A 264 5.00 5.26 -0.01
C THR A 264 4.71 6.46 -0.92
N ILE A 265 4.26 7.57 -0.32
CA ILE A 265 3.92 8.81 -1.03
C ILE A 265 5.03 9.82 -0.75
N ASN A 266 5.80 10.23 -1.77
CA ASN A 266 6.95 11.14 -1.62
C ASN A 266 7.92 10.73 -0.51
N GLY A 267 8.21 9.43 -0.37
CA GLY A 267 9.06 8.89 0.69
C GLY A 267 8.41 8.81 2.07
N LYS A 268 7.13 9.19 2.21
CA LYS A 268 6.35 9.13 3.46
C LYS A 268 5.45 7.90 3.46
N HIS A 269 5.39 7.20 4.59
CA HIS A 269 4.52 6.03 4.72
C HIS A 269 3.09 6.43 5.00
N VAL A 270 2.20 5.96 4.14
CA VAL A 270 0.77 6.21 4.22
C VAL A 270 0.04 4.88 4.22
N TRP A 271 -0.84 4.71 5.19
CA TRP A 271 -1.59 3.48 5.37
C TRP A 271 -3.04 3.70 4.98
N ALA A 272 -3.53 2.95 4.00
CA ALA A 272 -4.91 3.04 3.53
C ALA A 272 -5.75 1.85 4.01
N ARG A 273 -6.97 2.10 4.49
CA ARG A 273 -7.94 1.06 4.88
C ARG A 273 -9.37 1.49 4.57
N LYS A 274 -10.27 0.52 4.40
CA LYS A 274 -11.71 0.80 4.27
C LYS A 274 -12.24 1.47 5.55
N PHE A 275 -13.14 2.43 5.40
CA PHE A 275 -13.86 2.99 6.53
C PHE A 275 -14.81 1.94 7.12
N VAL A 276 -14.76 1.79 8.44
CA VAL A 276 -15.72 0.98 9.19
C VAL A 276 -16.56 1.95 10.01
N PRO A 277 -17.84 2.14 9.67
CA PRO A 277 -18.75 2.92 10.48
C PRO A 277 -18.75 2.35 11.90
N LYS A 278 -18.54 3.19 12.92
CA LYS A 278 -18.79 2.78 14.30
C LYS A 278 -20.28 2.42 14.38
N ARG A 279 -20.60 1.14 14.56
CA ARG A 279 -21.94 0.75 15.03
C ARG A 279 -22.15 1.48 16.35
N SER A 280 -23.04 2.47 16.36
CA SER A 280 -23.66 2.96 17.57
C SER A 280 -24.20 1.74 18.31
N LYS A 281 -23.88 1.61 19.60
CA LYS A 281 -24.51 0.61 20.48
C LYS A 281 -26.00 0.97 20.59
N SER A 282 -26.79 0.55 19.61
CA SER A 282 -28.24 0.66 19.60
C SER A 282 -28.83 -0.46 18.74
N SER A 283 -28.53 -1.70 19.11
CA SER A 283 -29.29 -2.86 18.63
C SER A 283 -29.11 -4.09 19.54
N LEU A 284 -28.95 -3.87 20.84
CA LEU A 284 -29.15 -4.91 21.84
C LEU A 284 -30.12 -4.35 22.87
N LEU A 285 -31.41 -4.44 22.54
CA LEU A 285 -32.43 -4.44 23.58
C LEU A 285 -32.14 -5.65 24.47
N PRO A 286 -31.95 -5.50 25.79
CA PRO A 286 -31.96 -6.65 26.69
C PRO A 286 -33.33 -7.32 26.61
N PRO A 287 -33.42 -8.66 26.75
CA PRO A 287 -34.70 -9.35 26.76
C PRO A 287 -35.57 -8.77 27.89
N LEU A 288 -36.82 -8.47 27.57
CA LEU A 288 -37.83 -8.02 28.53
C LEU A 288 -37.89 -9.00 29.73
N PRO A 289 -37.94 -8.51 30.98
CA PRO A 289 -38.19 -9.39 32.12
C PRO A 289 -39.60 -10.00 31.99
N PRO A 290 -39.80 -11.26 32.45
CA PRO A 290 -41.11 -11.88 32.41
C PRO A 290 -42.09 -11.08 33.29
N SER A 291 -43.28 -10.83 32.73
CA SER A 291 -44.39 -10.15 33.41
C SER A 291 -44.74 -10.84 34.74
N PRO A 292 -44.98 -10.11 35.84
CA PRO A 292 -45.51 -10.70 37.04
C PRO A 292 -46.94 -11.21 36.79
N LEU A 293 -47.20 -12.47 37.13
CA LEU A 293 -48.56 -12.98 37.28
C LEU A 293 -49.31 -12.08 38.29
N PRO A 294 -50.59 -11.75 38.06
CA PRO A 294 -51.37 -11.01 39.04
C PRO A 294 -51.49 -11.85 40.31
N GLY A 295 -50.85 -11.38 41.38
CA GLY A 295 -51.09 -11.87 42.73
C GLY A 295 -52.53 -11.56 43.11
N THR A 296 -53.31 -12.60 43.36
CA THR A 296 -54.52 -12.49 44.18
C THR A 296 -54.08 -12.23 45.62
N SER A 297 -54.36 -11.02 46.09
CA SER A 297 -54.06 -10.59 47.46
C SER A 297 -55.31 -10.68 48.33
N TYR A 298 -55.11 -11.21 49.55
CA TYR A 298 -55.85 -11.00 50.81
C TYR A 298 -57.33 -11.38 50.83
N GLY A 299 -57.76 -12.35 51.65
CA GLY A 299 -57.80 -12.30 53.14
C GLY A 299 -59.24 -11.93 53.57
N PRO A 300 -59.65 -12.01 54.85
CA PRO A 300 -59.04 -12.60 56.05
C PRO A 300 -59.59 -14.00 56.39
#